data_AF-A0A1M2ZAM1-F1
#
_entry.id   AF-A0A1M2ZAM1-F1
#
_cell.length_a   1.000
_cell.length_b   1.000
_cell.length_c   1.000
_cell.angle_alpha   90.00
_cell.angle_beta   90.00
_cell.angle_gamma   90.00
#
_symmetry.space_group_name_H-M   'P 1'
#
loop_
_entity.id
_entity.type
_entity.pdbx_description
1 polymer ?
#
loop_
_entity_poly.entity_id
_entity_poly.type
_entity_poly.pdbx_seq_one_letter_code
_entity_poly.pdbx_strand_id
1 'polypeptide(L)' 'MIDKEKLNELVGMASDKLGTSRDNIEKAMNSGSLDKILGNLKPGDAARLQNVLKDKAATEKLLSTPQAQQLLKKIIEGK' A
#
# COMPACT_ATOMS: atom_id res chain seq x y z
N MET A 1 -15.30 -3.67 -11.66
CA MET A 1 -14.90 -4.96 -11.06
C MET A 1 -13.48 -4.77 -10.55
N ILE A 2 -13.22 -4.99 -9.26
CA ILE A 2 -11.85 -4.89 -8.73
C ILE A 2 -11.05 -6.05 -9.33
N ASP A 3 -10.01 -5.76 -10.12
CA ASP A 3 -9.08 -6.77 -10.61
C ASP A 3 -8.29 -7.31 -9.42
N LYS A 4 -8.80 -8.39 -8.80
CA LYS A 4 -8.17 -9.05 -7.65
C LYS A 4 -6.74 -9.49 -7.96
N GLU A 5 -6.44 -9.81 -9.23
CA GLU A 5 -5.10 -10.17 -9.69
C GLU A 5 -4.13 -8.98 -9.62
N LYS A 6 -4.53 -7.79 -10.08
CA LYS A 6 -3.68 -6.59 -10.00
C LYS A 6 -3.45 -6.15 -8.56
N LEU A 7 -4.46 -6.28 -7.72
CA LEU A 7 -4.30 -6.06 -6.29
C LEU A 7 -3.31 -7.07 -5.69
N ASN A 8 -3.38 -8.34 -6.09
CA ASN A 8 -2.45 -9.36 -5.63
C ASN A 8 -1.01 -9.09 -6.08
N GLU A 9 -0.80 -8.66 -7.33
CA GLU A 9 0.52 -8.25 -7.83
C GLU A 9 1.06 -7.05 -7.04
N LEU A 10 0.24 -6.05 -6.76
CA LEU A 10 0.65 -4.87 -5.99
C LEU A 10 1.09 -5.25 -4.59
N VAL A 11 0.33 -6.12 -3.92
CA VAL A 11 0.67 -6.61 -2.58
C VAL A 11 1.94 -7.48 -2.62
N GLY A 12 2.14 -8.29 -3.65
CA GLY A 12 3.39 -9.04 -3.86
C GLY A 12 4.59 -8.12 -4.05
N MET A 13 4.48 -7.12 -4.92
CA MET A 13 5.52 -6.14 -5.17
C MET A 13 5.85 -5.31 -3.92
N ALA A 14 4.83 -4.93 -3.16
CA ALA A 14 5.00 -4.27 -1.86
C ALA A 14 5.74 -5.16 -0.87
N SER A 15 5.39 -6.45 -0.81
CA SER A 15 6.03 -7.44 0.06
C SER A 15 7.53 -7.54 -0.25
N ASP A 16 7.88 -7.69 -1.52
CA ASP A 16 9.27 -7.80 -1.98
C ASP A 16 10.07 -6.51 -1.73
N LYS A 17 9.47 -5.34 -2.00
CA LYS A 17 10.13 -4.04 -1.83
C LYS A 17 10.32 -3.65 -0.37
N LEU A 18 9.34 -3.97 0.47
CA LEU A 18 9.33 -3.59 1.87
C LEU A 18 9.98 -4.67 2.76
N GLY A 19 10.39 -5.80 2.17
CA GLY A 19 11.04 -6.91 2.88
C GLY A 19 10.11 -7.60 3.88
N THR A 20 8.81 -7.67 3.57
CA THR A 20 7.78 -8.20 4.48
C THR A 20 6.86 -9.16 3.72
N SER A 21 5.99 -9.88 4.43
CA SER A 21 5.01 -10.75 3.78
C SER A 21 3.69 -10.03 3.52
N ARG A 22 2.92 -10.56 2.57
CA ARG A 22 1.55 -10.14 2.30
C ARG A 22 0.68 -10.11 3.57
N ASP A 23 0.74 -11.19 4.36
CA ASP A 23 -0.01 -11.28 5.61
C ASP A 23 0.39 -10.18 6.60
N ASN A 24 1.67 -9.82 6.64
CA ASN A 24 2.14 -8.72 7.48
C ASN A 24 1.64 -7.36 6.97
N ILE A 25 1.56 -7.16 5.64
CA ILE A 25 0.98 -5.94 5.06
C ILE A 25 -0.50 -5.85 5.40
N GLU A 26 -1.26 -6.93 5.18
CA GLU A 26 -2.70 -6.97 5.52
C GLU A 26 -2.93 -6.77 7.02
N LYS A 27 -2.12 -7.39 7.88
CA LYS A 27 -2.16 -7.16 9.33
C LYS A 27 -1.80 -5.72 9.69
N ALA A 28 -0.78 -5.12 9.09
CA ALA A 28 -0.40 -3.74 9.37
C ALA A 28 -1.47 -2.75 8.90
N MET A 29 -2.13 -3.00 7.77
CA MET A 29 -3.28 -2.20 7.31
C MET A 29 -4.43 -2.28 8.31
N ASN A 30 -4.76 -3.48 8.79
CA ASN A 30 -5.85 -3.69 9.74
C ASN A 30 -5.52 -3.23 11.17
N SER A 31 -4.25 -3.31 11.59
CA SER A 31 -3.81 -2.91 12.93
C SER A 31 -3.35 -1.45 13.03
N GLY A 32 -3.33 -0.72 11.91
CA GLY A 32 -2.81 0.65 11.85
C GLY A 32 -1.29 0.75 12.02
N SER A 33 -0.55 -0.37 11.99
CA SER A 33 0.92 -0.45 12.17
C SER A 33 1.70 -0.35 10.85
N LEU A 34 1.13 0.30 9.83
CA LEU A 34 1.76 0.48 8.52
C LEU A 34 3.07 1.25 8.60
N ASP A 35 3.21 2.16 9.57
CA ASP A 35 4.44 2.89 9.89
C ASP A 35 5.68 1.99 9.97
N LYS A 36 5.57 0.79 10.54
CA LYS A 36 6.68 -0.17 10.63
C LYS A 36 7.11 -0.74 9.28
N ILE A 37 6.18 -0.82 8.33
CA ILE A 37 6.44 -1.32 6.98
C ILE A 37 6.88 -0.18 6.06
N LEU A 38 6.23 0.97 6.18
CA LEU A 38 6.50 2.18 5.40
C LEU A 38 7.78 2.89 5.84
N GLY A 39 8.39 2.51 6.96
CA GLY A 39 9.69 3.04 7.40
C GLY A 39 10.83 2.82 6.39
N ASN A 40 10.66 1.88 5.46
CA ASN A 40 11.59 1.64 4.35
C ASN A 40 11.34 2.56 3.13
N LEU A 41 10.26 3.34 3.12
CA LEU A 41 9.96 4.34 2.09
C LEU A 41 10.54 5.71 2.44
N LYS A 42 10.64 6.60 1.44
CA LYS A 42 10.99 8.00 1.69
C LYS A 42 9.98 8.62 2.68
N PRO A 43 10.41 9.49 3.62
CA PRO A 43 9.53 10.04 4.65
C PRO A 43 8.26 10.72 4.10
N GLY A 44 8.38 11.42 2.96
CA GLY A 44 7.23 12.06 2.30
C GLY A 44 6.24 11.08 1.69
N ASP A 45 6.72 9.95 1.17
CA ASP A 45 5.91 8.90 0.56
C ASP A 45 5.21 8.05 1.61
N ALA A 46 5.92 7.72 2.69
CA ALA A 46 5.35 7.06 3.86
C ALA A 46 4.21 7.87 4.47
N ALA A 47 4.39 9.18 4.67
CA ALA A 47 3.37 10.05 5.24
C ALA A 47 2.12 10.17 4.34
N ARG A 48 2.31 10.30 3.03
CA ARG A 48 1.20 10.32 2.05
C ARG A 48 0.40 9.03 2.10
N LEU A 49 1.09 7.89 2.09
CA LEU A 49 0.42 6.60 2.12
C LEU A 49 -0.29 6.37 3.46
N GLN A 50 0.32 6.75 4.57
CA GLN A 50 -0.30 6.67 5.88
C GLN A 50 -1.59 7.50 5.97
N ASN A 51 -1.61 8.70 5.38
CA ASN A 51 -2.81 9.54 5.34
C ASN A 51 -3.93 8.91 4.50
N VAL A 52 -3.60 8.32 3.35
CA VAL A 52 -4.58 7.64 2.51
C VAL A 52 -5.12 6.38 3.19
N LEU A 53 -4.25 5.60 3.85
CA LEU A 53 -4.62 4.35 4.52
C LEU A 53 -5.38 4.56 5.83
N LYS A 54 -5.22 5.73 6.48
CA LYS A 54 -6.04 6.15 7.62
C LYS A 54 -7.48 6.52 7.22
N ASP A 55 -7.69 6.94 5.97
CA ASP A 55 -9.00 7.22 5.44
C ASP A 55 -9.57 5.97 4.78
N LYS A 56 -10.61 5.39 5.39
CA LYS A 56 -11.28 4.18 4.89
C LYS A 56 -11.85 4.38 3.48
N ALA A 57 -12.42 5.55 3.18
CA ALA A 57 -12.99 5.83 1.87
C ALA A 57 -11.89 6.03 0.82
N ALA A 58 -10.80 6.70 1.18
CA ALA A 58 -9.64 6.83 0.30
C ALA A 58 -8.96 5.48 0.06
N THR A 59 -8.86 4.62 1.09
CA THR A 59 -8.36 3.25 1.00
C THR A 59 -9.22 2.40 0.08
N GLU A 60 -10.55 2.42 0.25
CA GLU A 60 -11.47 1.69 -0.62
C GLU A 60 -11.36 2.15 -2.08
N LYS A 61 -11.25 3.46 -2.33
CA LYS A 61 -10.98 4.00 -3.67
C LYS A 61 -9.62 3.56 -4.20
N LEU A 62 -8.61 3.50 -3.33
CA LEU A 62 -7.26 3.07 -3.69
C LEU A 62 -7.23 1.62 -4.16
N LEU A 63 -7.95 0.76 -3.47
CA LEU A 63 -8.08 -0.66 -3.81
C LEU A 63 -8.99 -0.89 -5.03
N SER A 64 -9.99 -0.04 -5.22
CA SER A 64 -11.05 -0.25 -6.23
C SER A 64 -10.79 0.40 -7.58
N THR A 65 -9.82 1.32 -7.69
CA THR A 65 -9.58 2.08 -8.94
C THR A 65 -8.18 1.81 -9.53
N PRO A 66 -8.06 1.56 -10.85
CA PRO A 66 -6.77 1.33 -11.50
C PRO A 66 -5.79 2.50 -11.36
N GLN A 67 -6.29 3.73 -11.35
CA GLN A 67 -5.48 4.94 -11.25
C GLN A 67 -4.81 5.05 -9.87
N ALA A 68 -5.54 4.71 -8.81
CA ALA A 68 -5.00 4.75 -7.46
C ALA A 68 -4.08 3.56 -7.16
N GLN A 69 -4.35 2.39 -7.74
CA GLN A 69 -3.43 1.25 -7.79
C GLN A 69 -2.07 1.62 -8.43
N GLN A 70 -2.08 2.37 -9.54
CA GLN A 70 -0.84 2.89 -10.13
C GLN A 70 -0.13 3.91 -9.24
N LEU A 71 -0.88 4.72 -8.49
CA LEU A 71 -0.32 5.66 -7.53
C LEU A 71 0.42 4.94 -6.40
N LEU A 72 -0.22 3.91 -5.82
CA LEU A 72 0.37 3.03 -4.82
C LEU A 72 1.67 2.40 -5.33
N LYS A 73 1.66 1.89 -6.57
CA LYS A 73 2.84 1.34 -7.22
C LYS A 73 4.00 2.33 -7.28
N LYS A 74 3.74 3.57 -7.71
CA LYS A 74 4.78 4.62 -7.78
C LYS A 74 5.38 4.96 -6.41
N ILE A 75 4.54 5.03 -5.38
CA ILE A 75 4.95 5.32 -4.01
C ILE A 75 5.86 4.20 -3.47
N ILE A 76 5.49 2.94 -3.71
CA ILE A 76 6.26 1.76 -3.27
C ILE A 76 7.56 1.58 -4.08
N GLU A 77 7.53 1.90 -5.39
CA GLU A 77 8.71 1.85 -6.25
C GLU A 77 9.74 2.95 -5.91
N GLY A 78 9.35 3.96 -5.13
CA GLY A 78 10.27 4.91 -4.50
C GLY A 78 11.07 5.80 -5.46
N LYS A 79 10.60 6.00 -6.70
CA LYS A 79 11.24 6.96 -7.63
C LYS A 79 11.15 8.39 -7.12
#